data_AF-G9KEE0-F1
#
_entry.id   AF-G9KEE0-F1
#
_cell.length_a   1.000
_cell.length_b   1.000
_cell.length_c   1.000
_cell.angle_alpha   90.00
_cell.angle_beta   90.00
_cell.angle_gamma   90.00
#
_symmetry.space_group_name_H-M   'P 1'
#
loop_
_entity.id
_entity.type
_entity.pdbx_description
1 polymer ?
#
loop_
_entity_poly.entity_id
_entity_poly.type
_entity_poly.pdbx_seq_one_letter_code
_entity_poly.pdbx_strand_id
1 'polypeptide(L)'
;AGGFGGFGTTTTTAGSAFSFSAPANTGTTGLFGGTQNKGFGFGTGFGTTTGSSTGLGTGLGTGLGFGGFNTQQQPQQTTLGGLFSQPTQAPTQSNQLINTASALSAPTLLGDERDAILAKWNQLQAFWGTGKGYFNNNIPPVEFTQENPFCRFKAVGYSCMPNNKDEDGLVVLVFNKKETDIRSQQQQLVESLHKVLGGNQTLTVNVEGIKTLPDDQTEVVIYVVERSPNGTSRRVPATTLYAHFEQTNIKTQLQQLGVTLSMTRTELSPAQIKQLLQNPPAGVDPIIWEQAKVDNPDSEKLIPVPMVGFKELLRRLKVQDQMTKQHQTRLDIISEDISELQKNQTTTMAKIAQYKRKLMDLSHRTLQVLIKQEIRERAGTPSRRTRSSCEFSWTQFSVN
;
A
#
# COMPACT_ATOMS: atom_id res chain seq x y z
N ALA A 1 43.40 -36.12 -0.33
CA ALA A 1 44.03 -36.81 0.82
C ALA A 1 43.79 -35.96 2.06
N GLY A 2 43.35 -36.57 3.17
CA GLY A 2 43.19 -35.92 4.48
C GLY A 2 41.73 -35.74 4.91
N GLY A 3 41.13 -36.79 5.46
CA GLY A 3 39.92 -36.70 6.29
C GLY A 3 40.26 -36.94 7.76
N PHE A 4 39.39 -36.49 8.67
CA PHE A 4 39.24 -36.91 10.08
C PHE A 4 37.93 -36.26 10.57
N GLY A 5 36.81 -36.97 10.79
CA GLY A 5 36.41 -37.71 12.01
C GLY A 5 35.59 -36.77 12.94
N GLY A 6 34.25 -36.85 13.04
CA GLY A 6 33.45 -37.79 13.88
C GLY A 6 33.66 -37.51 15.38
N PHE A 7 32.71 -37.31 16.31
CA PHE A 7 31.29 -37.66 16.53
C PHE A 7 30.80 -36.83 17.75
N GLY A 8 29.48 -36.67 17.97
CA GLY A 8 28.97 -36.27 19.30
C GLY A 8 27.56 -35.68 19.33
N THR A 9 26.56 -36.55 19.35
CA THR A 9 25.13 -36.26 19.52
C THR A 9 24.73 -36.13 21.00
N THR A 10 23.88 -35.16 21.35
CA THR A 10 22.86 -35.31 22.39
C THR A 10 21.59 -34.53 22.02
N THR A 11 20.48 -35.25 22.10
CA THR A 11 19.10 -34.90 21.84
C THR A 11 18.44 -34.22 23.05
N THR A 12 17.59 -33.21 22.83
CA THR A 12 16.34 -33.04 23.59
C THR A 12 15.26 -32.39 22.72
N THR A 13 14.10 -33.04 22.72
CA THR A 13 12.93 -32.82 21.89
C THR A 13 11.88 -32.00 22.67
N ALA A 14 11.28 -31.00 22.02
CA ALA A 14 9.89 -30.55 22.16
C ALA A 14 9.67 -29.52 21.04
N GLY A 15 8.72 -29.61 20.11
CA GLY A 15 7.42 -30.27 20.08
C GLY A 15 6.42 -29.25 19.54
N SER A 16 6.47 -28.94 18.24
CA SER A 16 5.44 -28.16 17.55
C SER A 16 4.75 -29.07 16.53
N ALA A 17 3.54 -29.50 16.88
CA ALA A 17 2.67 -30.29 16.04
C ALA A 17 1.49 -29.40 15.64
N PHE A 18 1.35 -29.09 14.35
CA PHE A 18 0.08 -28.93 13.65
C PHE A 18 0.40 -28.74 12.15
N SER A 19 0.28 -29.82 11.37
CA SER A 19 0.34 -29.80 9.91
C SER A 19 -0.84 -30.60 9.37
N PHE A 20 -1.58 -30.02 8.44
CA PHE A 20 -2.77 -30.59 7.83
C PHE A 20 -2.37 -31.32 6.55
N SER A 21 -2.54 -32.64 6.50
CA SER A 21 -2.50 -33.41 5.25
C SER A 21 -3.90 -33.93 4.94
N ALA A 22 -4.35 -33.63 3.71
CA ALA A 22 -5.62 -34.09 3.16
C ALA A 22 -5.55 -35.61 2.87
N PRO A 23 -6.64 -36.38 3.10
CA PRO A 23 -6.66 -37.77 2.69
C PRO A 23 -7.03 -37.88 1.21
N ALA A 24 -6.17 -38.56 0.45
CA ALA A 24 -6.47 -39.10 -0.87
C ALA A 24 -7.33 -40.36 -0.70
N ASN A 25 -8.47 -40.40 -1.38
CA ASN A 25 -9.39 -41.54 -1.34
C ASN A 25 -9.17 -42.40 -2.59
N THR A 26 -8.80 -43.67 -2.38
CA THR A 26 -8.75 -44.72 -3.42
C THR A 26 -9.54 -45.91 -2.93
N GLY A 27 -10.51 -46.40 -3.71
CA GLY A 27 -11.19 -47.68 -3.42
C GLY A 27 -12.64 -47.84 -3.90
N THR A 28 -12.79 -48.31 -5.14
CA THR A 28 -13.65 -49.44 -5.60
C THR A 28 -15.16 -49.55 -5.27
N THR A 29 -15.97 -49.41 -6.34
CA THR A 29 -17.08 -50.26 -6.87
C THR A 29 -17.89 -51.26 -5.99
N GLY A 30 -19.24 -51.14 -6.08
CA GLY A 30 -20.26 -52.19 -5.80
C GLY A 30 -21.50 -51.63 -5.05
N LEU A 31 -22.65 -51.32 -5.68
CA LEU A 31 -23.78 -52.18 -6.13
C LEU A 31 -24.81 -52.55 -5.02
N PHE A 32 -26.04 -52.00 -5.15
CA PHE A 32 -27.34 -52.22 -4.45
C PHE A 32 -27.60 -51.65 -3.03
N GLY A 33 -28.80 -51.05 -2.89
CA GLY A 33 -29.59 -51.06 -1.65
C GLY A 33 -29.91 -49.70 -1.04
N GLY A 34 -31.01 -49.08 -1.44
CA GLY A 34 -31.53 -47.88 -0.78
C GLY A 34 -32.22 -48.18 0.55
N THR A 35 -32.13 -47.27 1.51
CA THR A 35 -33.18 -46.96 2.49
C THR A 35 -32.93 -45.56 3.03
N GLN A 36 -33.99 -44.74 3.04
CA GLN A 36 -34.03 -43.40 3.58
C GLN A 36 -33.65 -43.39 5.08
N ASN A 37 -32.80 -42.46 5.49
CA ASN A 37 -32.86 -41.96 6.86
C ASN A 37 -32.56 -40.45 6.90
N LYS A 38 -33.40 -39.75 7.66
CA LYS A 38 -33.52 -38.28 7.68
C LYS A 38 -32.29 -37.63 8.31
N GLY A 39 -31.56 -36.85 7.51
CA GLY A 39 -30.52 -35.95 7.96
C GLY A 39 -31.09 -34.61 8.45
N PHE A 40 -30.64 -34.19 9.62
CA PHE A 40 -30.88 -32.90 10.26
C PHE A 40 -30.16 -31.79 9.45
N GLY A 41 -30.91 -30.92 8.78
CA GLY A 41 -30.38 -29.84 7.94
C GLY A 41 -30.33 -28.51 8.67
N PHE A 42 -29.13 -27.92 8.77
CA PHE A 42 -28.92 -26.51 9.09
C PHE A 42 -29.28 -25.68 7.84
N GLY A 43 -30.37 -24.93 7.91
CA GLY A 43 -30.84 -24.06 6.83
C GLY A 43 -30.02 -22.78 6.72
N THR A 44 -29.35 -22.62 5.58
CA THR A 44 -28.85 -21.34 5.07
C THR A 44 -30.01 -20.57 4.42
N GLY A 45 -30.52 -19.55 5.13
CA GLY A 45 -31.54 -18.62 4.63
C GLY A 45 -30.99 -17.20 4.59
N PHE A 46 -30.40 -16.83 3.46
CA PHE A 46 -29.97 -15.46 3.16
C PHE A 46 -31.21 -14.67 2.69
N GLY A 47 -31.83 -13.93 3.62
CA GLY A 47 -32.97 -13.07 3.36
C GLY A 47 -32.53 -11.66 2.96
N THR A 48 -32.89 -11.27 1.74
CA THR A 48 -32.78 -9.93 1.18
C THR A 48 -33.73 -8.95 1.88
N THR A 49 -33.22 -7.83 2.40
CA THR A 49 -34.04 -6.64 2.67
C THR A 49 -33.32 -5.38 2.23
N THR A 50 -33.93 -4.73 1.25
CA THR A 50 -33.80 -3.33 0.86
C THR A 50 -34.02 -2.39 2.04
N GLY A 51 -33.11 -1.44 2.26
CA GLY A 51 -33.25 -0.39 3.27
C GLY A 51 -32.08 0.58 3.28
N SER A 52 -32.40 1.86 3.12
CA SER A 52 -31.54 3.01 2.87
C SER A 52 -30.57 3.38 4.01
N SER A 53 -29.43 3.97 3.61
CA SER A 53 -28.60 4.99 4.31
C SER A 53 -27.97 4.69 5.68
N THR A 54 -26.63 4.66 5.72
CA THR A 54 -25.81 5.75 6.30
C THR A 54 -24.32 5.50 6.01
N GLY A 55 -23.74 6.38 5.20
CA GLY A 55 -22.32 6.35 4.83
C GLY A 55 -21.43 6.87 5.97
N LEU A 56 -20.35 6.14 6.22
CA LEU A 56 -19.30 6.51 7.15
C LEU A 56 -18.29 7.42 6.41
N GLY A 57 -18.46 8.73 6.57
CA GLY A 57 -17.52 9.73 6.10
C GLY A 57 -16.43 9.99 7.13
N THR A 58 -15.19 9.67 6.78
CA THR A 58 -13.98 10.13 7.46
C THR A 58 -13.74 11.60 7.12
N GLY A 59 -13.84 12.49 8.11
CA GLY A 59 -13.54 13.91 7.97
C GLY A 59 -12.73 14.41 9.17
N LEU A 60 -11.41 14.40 9.01
CA LEU A 60 -10.47 15.16 9.84
C LEU A 60 -10.21 16.47 9.10
N GLY A 61 -10.59 17.63 9.65
CA GLY A 61 -10.31 18.92 9.01
C GLY A 61 -11.07 20.13 9.58
N THR A 62 -10.48 20.72 10.62
CA THR A 62 -10.32 22.18 10.84
C THR A 62 -11.44 23.14 10.45
N GLY A 63 -12.10 23.71 11.47
CA GLY A 63 -12.87 24.95 11.38
C GLY A 63 -12.92 25.66 12.73
N LEU A 64 -11.95 26.56 12.97
CA LEU A 64 -11.99 27.54 14.05
C LEU A 64 -13.04 28.60 13.70
N GLY A 65 -14.09 28.74 14.51
CA GLY A 65 -15.15 29.74 14.33
C GLY A 65 -15.77 30.14 15.66
N PHE A 66 -15.47 31.35 16.10
CA PHE A 66 -15.95 32.01 17.32
C PHE A 66 -17.25 32.77 17.01
N GLY A 67 -18.25 32.69 17.89
CA GLY A 67 -19.33 33.68 18.01
C GLY A 67 -20.67 33.36 17.33
N GLY A 68 -21.76 33.51 18.09
CA GLY A 68 -23.11 33.53 17.53
C GLY A 68 -24.22 33.12 18.50
N PHE A 69 -24.51 33.96 19.50
CA PHE A 69 -25.76 33.91 20.26
C PHE A 69 -26.94 34.06 19.31
N ASN A 70 -27.93 33.17 19.39
CA ASN A 70 -29.26 33.48 18.90
C ASN A 70 -30.32 33.02 19.91
N THR A 71 -30.95 34.01 20.51
CA THR A 71 -32.14 33.91 21.36
C THR A 71 -33.37 33.76 20.47
N GLN A 72 -34.20 32.74 20.72
CA GLN A 72 -35.59 32.78 20.29
C GLN A 72 -36.52 32.28 21.40
N GLN A 73 -37.42 33.18 21.77
CA GLN A 73 -38.41 33.11 22.84
C GLN A 73 -39.71 32.42 22.39
N GLN A 74 -40.44 31.90 23.40
CA GLN A 74 -41.90 31.97 23.65
C GLN A 74 -42.60 30.61 23.85
N PRO A 75 -43.71 30.55 24.62
CA PRO A 75 -44.01 31.28 25.85
C PRO A 75 -44.47 30.37 27.02
N GLN A 76 -44.47 31.00 28.18
CA GLN A 76 -44.74 30.53 29.53
C GLN A 76 -46.26 30.36 29.79
N GLN A 77 -46.66 29.24 30.40
CA GLN A 77 -47.94 29.14 31.10
C GLN A 77 -47.75 28.47 32.47
N THR A 78 -48.26 29.17 33.47
CA THR A 78 -48.04 29.00 34.90
C THR A 78 -48.94 27.91 35.49
N THR A 79 -48.40 26.98 36.28
CA THR A 79 -49.14 26.29 37.35
C THR A 79 -48.18 25.81 38.43
N LEU A 80 -48.53 26.12 39.67
CA LEU A 80 -47.75 26.01 40.89
C LEU A 80 -48.08 24.69 41.60
N GLY A 81 -47.08 23.89 41.99
CA GLY A 81 -47.22 22.88 43.04
C GLY A 81 -46.71 21.48 42.70
N GLY A 82 -45.70 20.99 43.43
CA GLY A 82 -45.32 19.58 43.46
C GLY A 82 -43.83 19.30 43.61
N LEU A 83 -43.31 19.38 44.83
CA LEU A 83 -42.04 18.75 45.23
C LEU A 83 -42.11 17.25 44.93
N PHE A 84 -41.44 16.74 43.90
CA PHE A 84 -40.77 15.43 43.89
C PHE A 84 -39.90 15.33 42.62
N SER A 85 -38.65 14.96 42.85
CA SER A 85 -37.53 14.87 41.90
C SER A 85 -37.75 13.91 40.73
N GLN A 86 -37.47 14.36 39.51
CA GLN A 86 -37.20 13.50 38.35
C GLN A 86 -35.77 13.81 37.84
N PRO A 87 -34.91 12.80 37.60
CA PRO A 87 -33.52 13.08 37.22
C PRO A 87 -33.45 13.62 35.80
N THR A 88 -32.73 14.74 35.71
CA THR A 88 -32.21 15.40 34.52
C THR A 88 -31.55 14.40 33.57
N GLN A 89 -31.89 14.43 32.28
CA GLN A 89 -31.24 13.64 31.24
C GLN A 89 -29.72 13.88 31.25
N ALA A 90 -28.96 12.83 31.57
CA ALA A 90 -27.52 12.81 31.39
C ALA A 90 -27.19 12.76 29.87
N PRO A 91 -26.06 13.32 29.43
CA PRO A 91 -25.66 13.33 28.03
C PRO A 91 -25.56 11.88 27.50
N THR A 92 -26.06 11.65 26.28
CA THR A 92 -26.21 10.35 25.60
C THR A 92 -24.99 9.41 25.65
N GLN A 93 -23.79 9.95 25.82
CA GLN A 93 -22.53 9.19 26.00
C GLN A 93 -22.46 8.41 27.33
N SER A 94 -23.03 8.96 28.41
CA SER A 94 -23.01 8.34 29.74
C SER A 94 -23.84 7.06 29.78
N ASN A 95 -25.01 7.05 29.16
CA ASN A 95 -25.87 5.87 29.05
C ASN A 95 -25.22 4.73 28.23
N GLN A 96 -24.46 5.07 27.18
CA GLN A 96 -23.73 4.07 26.38
C GLN A 96 -22.64 3.37 27.20
N LEU A 97 -21.88 4.12 28.01
CA LEU A 97 -20.86 3.55 28.89
C LEU A 97 -21.46 2.68 29.99
N ILE A 98 -22.57 3.11 30.58
CA ILE A 98 -23.30 2.34 31.61
C ILE A 98 -23.86 1.05 31.03
N ASN A 99 -24.45 1.09 29.84
CA ASN A 99 -24.96 -0.09 29.14
C ASN A 99 -23.82 -1.05 28.79
N THR A 100 -22.68 -0.51 28.32
CA THR A 100 -21.47 -1.29 28.03
C THR A 100 -20.94 -1.98 29.28
N ALA A 101 -20.83 -1.24 30.39
CA ALA A 101 -20.40 -1.80 31.67
C ALA A 101 -21.34 -2.90 32.15
N SER A 102 -22.66 -2.66 32.09
CA SER A 102 -23.69 -3.64 32.47
C SER A 102 -23.63 -4.91 31.62
N ALA A 103 -23.42 -4.77 30.30
CA ALA A 103 -23.26 -5.90 29.40
C ALA A 103 -22.02 -6.76 29.68
N LEU A 104 -20.96 -6.16 30.23
CA LEU A 104 -19.68 -6.82 30.50
C LEU A 104 -19.57 -7.38 31.92
N SER A 105 -20.25 -6.77 32.90
CA SER A 105 -20.12 -7.14 34.31
C SER A 105 -21.28 -7.98 34.84
N ALA A 106 -22.53 -7.60 34.52
CA ALA A 106 -23.72 -8.19 35.10
C ALA A 106 -24.94 -8.04 34.16
N PRO A 107 -25.00 -8.80 33.05
CA PRO A 107 -26.22 -8.89 32.26
C PRO A 107 -27.35 -9.52 33.09
N THR A 108 -28.57 -9.10 32.81
CA THR A 108 -29.82 -9.55 33.46
C THR A 108 -30.84 -9.99 32.41
N LEU A 109 -30.34 -10.62 31.34
CA LEU A 109 -31.17 -10.97 30.19
C LEU A 109 -32.09 -12.15 30.50
N LEU A 110 -31.58 -13.14 31.22
CA LEU A 110 -32.28 -14.39 31.53
C LEU A 110 -32.64 -14.52 33.02
N GLY A 111 -31.91 -13.82 33.91
CA GLY A 111 -32.12 -13.84 35.36
C GLY A 111 -31.62 -15.11 36.05
N ASP A 112 -30.78 -15.91 35.40
CA ASP A 112 -30.21 -17.16 35.92
C ASP A 112 -28.70 -17.26 35.66
N GLU A 113 -28.06 -18.39 35.98
CA GLU A 113 -26.60 -18.57 35.83
C GLU A 113 -26.08 -18.40 34.38
N ARG A 114 -26.94 -18.50 33.37
CA ARG A 114 -26.54 -18.33 31.96
C ARG A 114 -26.15 -16.88 31.66
N ASP A 115 -26.64 -15.92 32.44
CA ASP A 115 -26.19 -14.53 32.36
C ASP A 115 -24.69 -14.40 32.68
N ALA A 116 -24.13 -15.25 33.56
CA ALA A 116 -22.69 -15.26 33.80
C ALA A 116 -21.89 -15.76 32.58
N ILE A 117 -22.44 -16.69 31.81
CA ILE A 117 -21.85 -17.16 30.54
C ILE A 117 -21.97 -16.07 29.48
N LEU A 118 -23.13 -15.40 29.41
CA LEU A 118 -23.37 -14.28 28.51
C LEU A 118 -22.41 -13.12 28.79
N ALA A 119 -22.12 -12.81 30.05
CA ALA A 119 -21.13 -11.80 30.43
C ALA A 119 -19.75 -12.13 29.86
N LYS A 120 -19.29 -13.39 30.00
CA LYS A 120 -18.01 -13.85 29.42
C LYS A 120 -18.02 -13.79 27.90
N TRP A 121 -19.13 -14.14 27.26
CA TRP A 121 -19.27 -14.02 25.81
C TRP A 121 -19.23 -12.56 25.34
N ASN A 122 -19.92 -11.65 26.03
CA ASN A 122 -19.87 -10.22 25.77
C ASN A 122 -18.45 -9.66 25.97
N GLN A 123 -17.71 -10.11 27.00
CA GLN A 123 -16.31 -9.77 27.20
C GLN A 123 -15.43 -10.21 26.04
N LEU A 124 -15.62 -11.44 25.52
CA LEU A 124 -14.87 -11.91 24.35
C LEU A 124 -15.16 -11.06 23.12
N GLN A 125 -16.44 -10.77 22.83
CA GLN A 125 -16.84 -9.89 21.73
C GLN A 125 -16.23 -8.48 21.89
N ALA A 126 -16.26 -7.93 23.10
CA ALA A 126 -15.65 -6.65 23.42
C ALA A 126 -14.13 -6.65 23.21
N PHE A 127 -13.44 -7.72 23.62
CA PHE A 127 -11.99 -7.87 23.42
C PHE A 127 -11.62 -7.98 21.94
N TRP A 128 -12.47 -8.61 21.12
CA TRP A 128 -12.32 -8.66 19.66
C TRP A 128 -12.70 -7.35 18.97
N GLY A 129 -13.42 -6.46 19.65
CA GLY A 129 -13.90 -5.20 19.07
C GLY A 129 -14.95 -5.40 17.98
N THR A 130 -15.71 -6.50 18.05
CA THR A 130 -16.80 -6.80 17.13
C THR A 130 -17.87 -7.63 17.82
N GLY A 131 -19.13 -7.34 17.52
CA GLY A 131 -20.27 -8.10 18.01
C GLY A 131 -21.29 -7.24 18.73
N LYS A 132 -22.27 -7.90 19.34
CA LYS A 132 -23.38 -7.27 20.05
C LYS A 132 -23.51 -7.85 21.45
N GLY A 133 -23.38 -6.99 22.45
CA GLY A 133 -23.52 -7.29 23.86
C GLY A 133 -24.97 -7.21 24.28
N TYR A 134 -25.61 -8.37 24.42
CA TYR A 134 -26.96 -8.47 24.97
C TYR A 134 -26.89 -8.50 26.49
N PHE A 135 -27.74 -7.73 27.17
CA PHE A 135 -27.65 -7.62 28.64
C PHE A 135 -28.96 -7.33 29.35
N ASN A 136 -29.99 -6.88 28.64
CA ASN A 136 -31.33 -6.67 29.17
C ASN A 136 -32.33 -6.80 28.01
N ASN A 137 -33.51 -7.39 28.24
CA ASN A 137 -34.52 -7.57 27.20
C ASN A 137 -35.15 -6.26 26.71
N ASN A 138 -35.16 -5.23 27.57
CA ASN A 138 -35.83 -3.95 27.29
C ASN A 138 -34.89 -2.91 26.68
N ILE A 139 -33.58 -3.19 26.59
CA ILE A 139 -32.58 -2.25 26.10
C ILE A 139 -31.92 -2.87 24.86
N PRO A 140 -31.73 -2.10 23.77
CA PRO A 140 -31.02 -2.61 22.61
C PRO A 140 -29.60 -3.08 22.97
N PRO A 141 -29.08 -4.10 22.26
CA PRO A 141 -27.73 -4.60 22.51
C PRO A 141 -26.67 -3.52 22.30
N VAL A 142 -25.63 -3.55 23.11
CA VAL A 142 -24.46 -2.68 22.93
C VAL A 142 -23.65 -3.18 21.75
N GLU A 143 -23.36 -2.30 20.78
CA GLU A 143 -22.48 -2.66 19.67
C GLU A 143 -21.01 -2.48 20.07
N PHE A 144 -20.24 -3.57 20.00
CA PHE A 144 -18.80 -3.51 20.23
C PHE A 144 -18.10 -3.17 18.92
N THR A 145 -17.49 -1.99 18.86
CA THR A 145 -16.69 -1.53 17.73
C THR A 145 -15.20 -1.73 17.99
N GLN A 146 -14.36 -1.53 16.97
CA GLN A 146 -12.90 -1.58 17.11
C GLN A 146 -12.35 -0.46 18.00
N GLU A 147 -13.08 0.65 18.10
CA GLU A 147 -12.77 1.78 18.97
C GLU A 147 -13.13 1.52 20.44
N ASN A 148 -13.76 0.38 20.73
CA ASN A 148 -14.09 -0.04 22.08
C ASN A 148 -12.84 0.02 23.00
N PRO A 149 -12.92 0.72 24.14
CA PRO A 149 -11.83 0.76 25.14
C PRO A 149 -11.36 -0.63 25.57
N PHE A 150 -12.27 -1.62 25.60
CA PHE A 150 -11.94 -2.99 26.00
C PHE A 150 -11.33 -3.84 24.88
N CYS A 151 -11.27 -3.35 23.64
CA CYS A 151 -10.67 -4.10 22.54
C CYS A 151 -9.17 -4.32 22.84
N ARG A 152 -8.76 -5.59 22.89
CA ARG A 152 -7.38 -6.00 23.22
C ARG A 152 -6.57 -6.37 21.98
N PHE A 153 -7.24 -6.70 20.88
CA PHE A 153 -6.57 -7.07 19.64
C PHE A 153 -6.13 -5.82 18.87
N LYS A 154 -5.09 -5.17 19.42
CA LYS A 154 -4.47 -3.95 18.91
C LYS A 154 -2.98 -4.20 18.77
N ALA A 155 -2.45 -3.89 17.60
CA ALA A 155 -1.02 -3.86 17.33
C ALA A 155 -0.67 -2.51 16.71
N VAL A 156 0.59 -2.12 16.78
CA VAL A 156 1.09 -0.97 16.03
C VAL A 156 2.10 -1.48 15.01
N GLY A 157 1.99 -0.98 13.79
CA GLY A 157 3.00 -1.23 12.78
C GLY A 157 3.32 0.05 12.03
N TYR A 158 4.42 0.04 11.30
CA TYR A 158 4.98 1.27 10.73
C TYR A 158 4.66 1.38 9.24
N SER A 159 4.24 2.55 8.77
CA SER A 159 3.97 2.82 7.36
C SER A 159 4.86 3.93 6.84
N CYS A 160 5.34 3.79 5.62
CA CYS A 160 6.19 4.80 4.98
C CYS A 160 5.37 6.03 4.59
N MET A 161 5.88 7.21 4.92
CA MET A 161 5.31 8.48 4.52
C MET A 161 5.60 8.75 3.03
N PRO A 162 4.67 9.38 2.30
CA PRO A 162 4.95 9.89 0.97
C PRO A 162 6.07 10.93 0.99
N ASN A 163 6.85 10.99 -0.08
CA ASN A 163 7.98 11.91 -0.24
C ASN A 163 7.82 12.86 -1.44
N ASN A 164 6.63 12.93 -2.03
CA ASN A 164 6.38 13.76 -3.21
C ASN A 164 5.98 15.18 -2.81
N LYS A 165 6.39 16.17 -3.59
CA LYS A 165 5.98 17.56 -3.37
C LYS A 165 4.56 17.76 -3.85
N ASP A 166 3.86 18.76 -3.30
CA ASP A 166 2.50 19.09 -3.75
C ASP A 166 2.49 19.51 -5.23
N GLU A 167 3.58 20.15 -5.68
CA GLU A 167 3.80 20.57 -7.06
C GLU A 167 3.92 19.42 -8.06
N ASP A 168 4.23 18.19 -7.59
CA ASP A 168 4.28 17.02 -8.46
C ASP A 168 2.87 16.62 -8.96
N GLY A 169 1.82 17.10 -8.30
CA GLY A 169 0.43 16.96 -8.72
C GLY A 169 -0.13 15.54 -8.63
N LEU A 170 0.52 14.66 -7.85
CA LEU A 170 0.21 13.24 -7.81
C LEU A 170 -1.02 12.95 -6.93
N VAL A 171 -2.07 12.44 -7.56
CA VAL A 171 -3.28 11.94 -6.90
C VAL A 171 -3.47 10.48 -7.21
N VAL A 172 -3.74 9.70 -6.17
CA VAL A 172 -3.98 8.26 -6.24
C VAL A 172 -5.47 8.02 -6.29
N LEU A 173 -5.90 7.21 -7.25
CA LEU A 173 -7.25 6.69 -7.39
C LEU A 173 -7.20 5.17 -7.27
N VAL A 174 -7.94 4.61 -6.32
CA VAL A 174 -8.12 3.17 -6.16
C VAL A 174 -9.38 2.75 -6.89
N PHE A 175 -9.24 1.87 -7.88
CA PHE A 175 -10.34 1.30 -8.64
C PHE A 175 -10.68 -0.10 -8.14
N ASN A 176 -11.97 -0.42 -8.11
CA ASN A 176 -12.48 -1.78 -7.89
C ASN A 176 -12.45 -2.65 -9.17
N LYS A 177 -11.32 -2.60 -9.89
CA LYS A 177 -11.10 -3.28 -11.16
C LYS A 177 -9.70 -3.89 -11.17
N LYS A 178 -9.52 -4.99 -11.91
CA LYS A 178 -8.22 -5.64 -12.09
C LYS A 178 -7.27 -4.75 -12.88
N GLU A 179 -5.97 -4.89 -12.63
CA GLU A 179 -4.94 -4.09 -13.30
C GLU A 179 -4.97 -4.29 -14.82
N THR A 180 -5.21 -5.52 -15.27
CA THR A 180 -5.32 -5.86 -16.69
C THR A 180 -6.42 -5.07 -17.39
N ASP A 181 -7.56 -4.90 -16.72
CA ASP A 181 -8.72 -4.23 -17.29
C ASP A 181 -8.45 -2.72 -17.40
N ILE A 182 -7.88 -2.14 -16.33
CA ILE A 182 -7.45 -0.73 -16.33
C ILE A 182 -6.40 -0.46 -17.41
N ARG A 183 -5.39 -1.33 -17.58
CA ARG A 183 -4.38 -1.17 -18.63
C ARG A 183 -4.98 -1.29 -20.02
N SER A 184 -5.90 -2.23 -20.24
CA SER A 184 -6.53 -2.43 -21.55
C SER A 184 -7.39 -1.23 -21.98
N GLN A 185 -8.00 -0.52 -21.02
CA GLN A 185 -8.89 0.62 -21.25
C GLN A 185 -8.26 1.95 -20.82
N GLN A 186 -6.92 2.03 -20.73
CA GLN A 186 -6.24 3.19 -20.14
C GLN A 186 -6.57 4.50 -20.89
N GLN A 187 -6.65 4.47 -22.23
CA GLN A 187 -7.01 5.67 -23.01
C GLN A 187 -8.44 6.15 -22.70
N GLN A 188 -9.40 5.24 -22.67
CA GLN A 188 -10.79 5.55 -22.33
C GLN A 188 -10.92 6.06 -20.88
N LEU A 189 -10.14 5.51 -19.95
CA LEU A 189 -10.08 5.98 -18.57
C LEU A 189 -9.57 7.42 -18.50
N VAL A 190 -8.48 7.73 -19.21
CA VAL A 190 -7.92 9.09 -19.28
C VAL A 190 -8.93 10.08 -19.85
N GLU A 191 -9.62 9.72 -20.92
CA GLU A 191 -10.67 10.56 -21.52
C GLU A 191 -11.87 10.74 -20.57
N SER A 192 -12.26 9.69 -19.85
CA SER A 192 -13.32 9.76 -18.85
C SER A 192 -12.95 10.69 -17.69
N LEU A 193 -11.71 10.61 -17.20
CA LEU A 193 -11.19 11.51 -16.17
C LEU A 193 -11.08 12.95 -16.67
N HIS A 194 -10.69 13.15 -17.93
CA HIS A 194 -10.68 14.48 -18.55
C HIS A 194 -12.07 15.10 -18.62
N LYS A 195 -13.09 14.29 -18.95
CA LYS A 195 -14.50 14.71 -18.93
C LYS A 195 -14.98 15.04 -17.52
N VAL A 196 -14.57 14.27 -16.51
CA VAL A 196 -14.86 14.55 -15.08
C VAL A 196 -14.24 15.88 -14.64
N LEU A 197 -13.10 16.26 -15.20
CA LEU A 197 -12.46 17.58 -15.00
C LEU A 197 -13.08 18.71 -15.86
N GLY A 198 -14.25 18.48 -16.46
CA GLY A 198 -15.00 19.46 -17.24
C GLY A 198 -14.66 19.48 -18.73
N GLY A 199 -13.80 18.58 -19.23
CA GLY A 199 -13.50 18.48 -20.66
C GLY A 199 -12.73 19.67 -21.23
N ASN A 200 -12.07 20.46 -20.37
CA ASN A 200 -11.36 21.66 -20.78
C ASN A 200 -10.11 21.33 -21.62
N GLN A 201 -9.98 21.96 -22.79
CA GLN A 201 -8.81 21.78 -23.68
C GLN A 201 -7.49 22.28 -23.06
N THR A 202 -7.57 23.09 -22.00
CA THR A 202 -6.40 23.54 -21.23
C THR A 202 -5.87 22.47 -20.28
N LEU A 203 -6.66 21.43 -19.96
CA LEU A 203 -6.26 20.38 -19.03
C LEU A 203 -5.90 19.10 -19.77
N THR A 204 -4.84 18.43 -19.32
CA THR A 204 -4.44 17.11 -19.83
C THR A 204 -4.18 16.17 -18.66
N VAL A 205 -4.89 15.04 -18.65
CA VAL A 205 -4.73 14.00 -17.62
C VAL A 205 -3.63 13.04 -18.05
N ASN A 206 -2.72 12.74 -17.12
CA ASN A 206 -1.61 11.82 -17.34
C ASN A 206 -1.60 10.73 -16.27
N VAL A 207 -1.21 9.52 -16.66
CA VAL A 207 -1.06 8.38 -15.76
C VAL A 207 0.42 8.19 -15.46
N GLU A 208 0.80 8.39 -14.20
CA GLU A 208 2.17 8.19 -13.70
C GLU A 208 2.46 6.72 -13.47
N GLY A 209 1.50 5.98 -12.89
CA GLY A 209 1.70 4.60 -12.52
C GLY A 209 0.40 3.84 -12.32
N ILE A 210 0.45 2.54 -12.58
CA ILE A 210 -0.63 1.59 -12.34
C ILE A 210 -0.04 0.43 -11.55
N LYS A 211 -0.70 0.07 -10.45
CA LYS A 211 -0.24 -0.95 -9.52
C LYS A 211 -1.40 -1.79 -9.02
N THR A 212 -1.31 -3.11 -9.19
CA THR A 212 -2.26 -4.07 -8.58
C THR A 212 -2.25 -3.93 -7.05
N LEU A 213 -3.45 -3.90 -6.49
CA LEU A 213 -3.74 -4.03 -5.07
C LEU A 213 -4.47 -5.36 -4.81
N PRO A 214 -4.57 -5.80 -3.54
CA PRO A 214 -5.36 -6.98 -3.19
C PRO A 214 -6.83 -6.86 -3.58
N ASP A 215 -7.53 -8.00 -3.63
CA ASP A 215 -8.98 -8.08 -3.83
C ASP A 215 -9.46 -7.48 -5.17
N ASP A 216 -8.70 -7.75 -6.25
CA ASP A 216 -8.98 -7.26 -7.60
C ASP A 216 -9.11 -5.73 -7.70
N GLN A 217 -8.38 -5.01 -6.84
CA GLN A 217 -8.28 -3.57 -6.89
C GLN A 217 -7.02 -3.11 -7.63
N THR A 218 -7.07 -1.89 -8.15
CA THR A 218 -5.93 -1.27 -8.83
C THR A 218 -5.73 0.15 -8.34
N GLU A 219 -4.50 0.46 -7.97
CA GLU A 219 -4.05 1.81 -7.71
C GLU A 219 -3.61 2.46 -9.02
N VAL A 220 -4.18 3.61 -9.36
CA VAL A 220 -3.78 4.43 -10.50
C VAL A 220 -3.33 5.79 -9.97
N VAL A 221 -2.07 6.14 -10.23
CA VAL A 221 -1.50 7.44 -9.88
C VAL A 221 -1.61 8.34 -11.10
N ILE A 222 -2.26 9.49 -10.94
CA ILE A 222 -2.44 10.46 -12.01
C ILE A 222 -1.88 11.83 -11.62
N TYR A 223 -1.58 12.65 -12.63
CA TYR A 223 -1.39 14.08 -12.49
C TYR A 223 -2.06 14.82 -13.65
N VAL A 224 -2.41 16.08 -13.43
CA VAL A 224 -3.06 16.93 -14.44
C VAL A 224 -2.13 18.07 -14.80
N VAL A 225 -1.95 18.30 -16.10
CA VAL A 225 -1.21 19.46 -16.63
C VAL A 225 -2.22 20.50 -17.09
N GLU A 226 -2.09 21.71 -16.60
CA GLU A 226 -2.85 22.88 -17.00
C GLU A 226 -1.99 23.76 -17.92
N ARG A 227 -2.53 24.09 -19.09
CA ARG A 227 -1.94 25.02 -20.07
C ARG A 227 -2.61 26.38 -19.94
N SER A 228 -1.81 27.36 -19.54
CA SER A 228 -2.22 28.76 -19.42
C SER A 228 -2.36 29.43 -20.80
N PRO A 229 -3.17 30.50 -20.92
CA PRO A 229 -3.34 31.24 -22.19
C PRO A 229 -2.04 31.80 -22.77
N ASN A 230 -1.04 32.05 -21.93
CA ASN A 230 0.31 32.49 -22.32
C ASN A 230 1.17 31.36 -22.94
N GLY A 231 0.62 30.14 -23.08
CA GLY A 231 1.30 28.98 -23.63
C GLY A 231 2.13 28.17 -22.63
N THR A 232 2.32 28.65 -21.39
CA THR A 232 3.05 27.92 -20.35
C THR A 232 2.19 26.78 -19.80
N SER A 233 2.81 25.63 -19.54
CA SER A 233 2.15 24.47 -18.94
C SER A 233 2.72 24.18 -17.56
N ARG A 234 1.87 23.87 -16.58
CA ARG A 234 2.28 23.47 -15.23
C ARG A 234 1.41 22.32 -14.72
N ARG A 235 1.92 21.55 -13.77
CA ARG A 235 1.10 20.55 -13.07
C ARG A 235 0.16 21.26 -12.10
N VAL A 236 -1.07 20.77 -12.01
CA VAL A 236 -2.03 21.19 -10.98
C VAL A 236 -1.55 20.62 -9.64
N PRO A 237 -1.43 21.43 -8.58
CA PRO A 237 -0.99 20.93 -7.27
C PRO A 237 -1.92 19.84 -6.74
N ALA A 238 -1.34 18.83 -6.09
CA ALA A 238 -2.07 17.62 -5.67
C ALA A 238 -3.22 17.95 -4.70
N THR A 239 -2.99 18.86 -3.75
CA THR A 239 -4.01 19.33 -2.80
C THR A 239 -5.20 19.97 -3.51
N THR A 240 -4.94 20.78 -4.55
CA THR A 240 -6.00 21.45 -5.33
C THR A 240 -6.79 20.44 -6.14
N LEU A 241 -6.10 19.52 -6.82
CA LEU A 241 -6.73 18.47 -7.62
C LEU A 241 -7.59 17.53 -6.75
N TYR A 242 -7.08 17.14 -5.58
CA TYR A 242 -7.81 16.31 -4.62
C TYR A 242 -9.04 17.03 -4.07
N ALA A 243 -8.94 18.30 -3.69
CA ALA A 243 -10.07 19.10 -3.23
C ALA A 243 -11.19 19.17 -4.29
N HIS A 244 -10.84 19.24 -5.59
CA HIS A 244 -11.80 19.16 -6.67
C HIS A 244 -12.48 17.78 -6.76
N PHE A 245 -11.71 16.68 -6.63
CA PHE A 245 -12.28 15.33 -6.63
C PHE A 245 -13.19 15.02 -5.46
N GLU A 246 -13.00 15.68 -4.32
CA GLU A 246 -13.87 15.55 -3.14
C GLU A 246 -15.20 16.30 -3.25
N GLN A 247 -15.38 17.16 -4.27
CA GLN A 247 -16.68 17.79 -4.54
C GLN A 247 -17.74 16.71 -4.82
N THR A 248 -18.92 16.80 -4.21
CA THR A 248 -19.93 15.73 -4.19
C THR A 248 -20.31 15.21 -5.58
N ASN A 249 -20.50 16.11 -6.54
CA ASN A 249 -20.81 15.78 -7.94
C ASN A 249 -19.65 15.02 -8.62
N ILE A 250 -18.42 15.48 -8.41
CA ILE A 250 -17.20 14.90 -9.01
C ILE A 250 -16.92 13.53 -8.38
N LYS A 251 -17.01 13.43 -7.06
CA LYS A 251 -16.86 12.18 -6.30
C LYS A 251 -17.84 11.11 -6.77
N THR A 252 -19.09 11.50 -7.02
CA THR A 252 -20.13 10.58 -7.55
C THR A 252 -19.77 10.10 -8.96
N GLN A 253 -19.26 10.97 -9.83
CA GLN A 253 -18.80 10.56 -11.17
C GLN A 253 -17.59 9.62 -11.11
N LEU A 254 -16.62 9.90 -10.23
CA LEU A 254 -15.47 9.01 -10.00
C LEU A 254 -15.91 7.63 -9.49
N GLN A 255 -16.88 7.58 -8.58
CA GLN A 255 -17.47 6.33 -8.10
C GLN A 255 -18.13 5.53 -9.24
N GLN A 256 -18.81 6.20 -10.17
CA GLN A 256 -19.38 5.55 -11.37
C GLN A 256 -18.30 4.96 -12.29
N LEU A 257 -17.09 5.53 -12.31
CA LEU A 257 -15.94 4.96 -13.01
C LEU A 257 -15.31 3.76 -12.28
N GLY A 258 -15.72 3.49 -11.04
CA GLY A 258 -15.21 2.43 -10.19
C GLY A 258 -14.19 2.88 -9.16
N VAL A 259 -14.00 4.18 -8.95
CA VAL A 259 -13.09 4.69 -7.90
C VAL A 259 -13.72 4.48 -6.53
N THR A 260 -13.05 3.74 -5.66
CA THR A 260 -13.48 3.50 -4.26
C THR A 260 -12.81 4.44 -3.28
N LEU A 261 -11.59 4.91 -3.60
CA LEU A 261 -10.81 5.77 -2.72
C LEU A 261 -9.93 6.71 -3.55
N SER A 262 -9.84 7.97 -3.12
CA SER A 262 -8.91 8.96 -3.64
C SER A 262 -8.02 9.46 -2.50
N MET A 263 -6.74 9.74 -2.78
CA MET A 263 -5.82 10.34 -1.80
C MET A 263 -4.68 11.08 -2.51
N THR A 264 -4.05 12.05 -1.84
CA THR A 264 -2.82 12.70 -2.32
C THR A 264 -1.59 11.90 -1.89
N ARG A 265 -0.48 12.03 -2.64
CA ARG A 265 0.84 11.53 -2.25
C ARG A 265 1.78 12.64 -1.78
N THR A 266 1.23 13.73 -1.27
CA THR A 266 2.02 14.87 -0.80
C THR A 266 2.74 14.54 0.50
N GLU A 267 4.01 14.89 0.59
CA GLU A 267 4.80 14.86 1.81
C GLU A 267 4.11 15.69 2.91
N LEU A 268 4.07 15.13 4.11
CA LEU A 268 3.49 15.81 5.27
C LEU A 268 4.53 16.76 5.85
N SER A 269 4.13 18.01 6.10
CA SER A 269 5.00 18.96 6.79
C SER A 269 5.34 18.48 8.21
N PRO A 270 6.50 18.86 8.78
CA PRO A 270 6.86 18.50 10.15
C PRO A 270 5.80 18.89 11.19
N ALA A 271 5.10 20.01 10.96
CA ALA A 271 4.00 20.46 11.82
C ALA A 271 2.78 19.52 11.74
N GLN A 272 2.42 19.06 10.53
CA GLN A 272 1.34 18.10 10.33
C GLN A 272 1.68 16.73 10.93
N ILE A 273 2.92 16.26 10.76
CA ILE A 273 3.40 15.02 11.39
C ILE A 273 3.30 15.14 12.91
N LYS A 274 3.80 16.24 13.48
CA LYS A 274 3.71 16.50 14.92
C LYS A 274 2.27 16.51 15.42
N GLN A 275 1.35 17.13 14.67
CA GLN A 275 -0.07 17.15 15.01
C GLN A 275 -0.70 15.75 14.95
N LEU A 276 -0.37 14.95 13.93
CA LEU A 276 -0.85 13.57 13.78
C LEU A 276 -0.37 12.66 14.92
N LEU A 277 0.86 12.88 15.41
CA LEU A 277 1.45 12.08 16.48
C LEU A 277 1.11 12.58 17.90
N GLN A 278 0.54 13.77 18.02
CA GLN A 278 0.26 14.40 19.32
C GLN A 278 -0.79 13.65 20.12
N ASN A 279 -1.85 13.18 19.48
CA ASN A 279 -2.95 12.49 20.13
C ASN A 279 -3.01 11.04 19.65
N PRO A 280 -3.17 10.05 20.56
CA PRO A 280 -3.36 8.67 20.16
C PRO A 280 -4.65 8.54 19.33
N PRO A 281 -4.67 7.70 18.29
CA PRO A 281 -5.88 7.38 17.56
C PRO A 281 -6.96 6.77 18.49
N ALA A 282 -8.23 6.92 18.10
CA ALA A 282 -9.36 6.44 18.90
C ALA A 282 -9.21 4.94 19.26
N GLY A 283 -9.41 4.63 20.54
CA GLY A 283 -9.27 3.29 21.08
C GLY A 283 -7.83 2.83 21.33
N VAL A 284 -6.78 3.57 20.96
CA VAL A 284 -5.39 3.19 21.27
C VAL A 284 -5.01 3.72 22.65
N ASP A 285 -4.39 2.86 23.47
CA ASP A 285 -3.86 3.27 24.77
C ASP A 285 -2.74 4.31 24.58
N PRO A 286 -2.81 5.47 25.26
CA PRO A 286 -1.75 6.50 25.19
C PRO A 286 -0.35 5.96 25.49
N ILE A 287 -0.21 5.01 26.42
CA ILE A 287 1.09 4.43 26.77
C ILE A 287 1.64 3.61 25.61
N ILE A 288 0.81 2.78 24.98
CA ILE A 288 1.20 1.98 23.81
C ILE A 288 1.55 2.90 22.63
N TRP A 289 0.82 4.00 22.46
CA TRP A 289 1.08 4.97 21.40
C TRP A 289 2.42 5.69 21.57
N GLU A 290 2.73 6.17 22.78
CA GLU A 290 4.03 6.78 23.08
C GLU A 290 5.17 5.78 22.91
N GLN A 291 4.99 4.55 23.38
CA GLN A 291 5.97 3.48 23.18
C GLN A 291 6.21 3.21 21.68
N ALA A 292 5.15 3.15 20.88
CA ALA A 292 5.29 2.93 19.44
C ALA A 292 6.01 4.07 18.70
N LYS A 293 5.94 5.31 19.21
CA LYS A 293 6.71 6.44 18.67
C LYS A 293 8.20 6.27 18.95
N VAL A 294 8.56 5.78 20.14
CA VAL A 294 9.96 5.52 20.55
C VAL A 294 10.53 4.32 19.81
N ASP A 295 9.74 3.26 19.66
CA ASP A 295 10.16 2.00 19.00
C ASP A 295 10.18 2.10 17.46
N ASN A 296 9.90 3.28 16.90
CA ASN A 296 9.91 3.48 15.46
C ASN A 296 11.33 3.31 14.91
N PRO A 297 11.58 2.34 14.01
CA PRO A 297 12.91 2.07 13.51
C PRO A 297 13.46 3.16 12.57
N ASP A 298 12.59 4.00 11.98
CA ASP A 298 12.98 5.13 11.13
C ASP A 298 11.93 6.24 11.26
N SER A 299 12.13 7.17 12.21
CA SER A 299 11.19 8.25 12.49
C SER A 299 11.12 9.34 11.42
N GLU A 300 12.08 9.36 10.48
CA GLU A 300 12.08 10.31 9.36
C GLU A 300 11.17 9.84 8.23
N LYS A 301 11.07 8.53 8.01
CA LYS A 301 10.31 7.96 6.87
C LYS A 301 9.08 7.19 7.29
N LEU A 302 9.01 6.71 8.53
CA LEU A 302 7.91 5.87 9.00
C LEU A 302 7.07 6.57 10.04
N ILE A 303 5.77 6.28 10.02
CA ILE A 303 4.81 6.67 11.04
C ILE A 303 4.17 5.43 11.68
N PRO A 304 3.94 5.44 13.01
CA PRO A 304 3.15 4.40 13.66
C PRO A 304 1.71 4.46 13.15
N VAL A 305 1.17 3.29 12.80
CA VAL A 305 -0.21 3.10 12.36
C VAL A 305 -0.83 1.99 13.19
N PRO A 306 -1.92 2.28 13.93
CA PRO A 306 -2.60 1.25 14.71
C PRO A 306 -3.30 0.26 13.78
N MET A 307 -3.20 -1.02 14.13
CA MET A 307 -3.87 -2.13 13.47
C MET A 307 -4.81 -2.75 14.49
N VAL A 308 -6.11 -2.62 14.25
CA VAL A 308 -7.14 -3.10 15.17
C VAL A 308 -7.97 -4.19 14.49
N GLY A 309 -8.09 -5.33 15.15
CA GLY A 309 -8.83 -6.49 14.63
C GLY A 309 -8.07 -7.31 13.58
N PHE A 310 -8.54 -8.55 13.37
CA PHE A 310 -7.98 -9.47 12.37
C PHE A 310 -8.12 -8.97 10.93
N LYS A 311 -9.15 -8.15 10.65
CA LYS A 311 -9.39 -7.59 9.32
C LYS A 311 -8.21 -6.74 8.86
N GLU A 312 -7.68 -5.88 9.74
CA GLU A 312 -6.55 -5.01 9.39
C GLU A 312 -5.24 -5.81 9.29
N LEU A 313 -5.05 -6.81 10.15
CA LEU A 313 -3.90 -7.71 10.04
C LEU A 313 -3.91 -8.50 8.71
N LEU A 314 -5.06 -9.05 8.34
CA LEU A 314 -5.25 -9.74 7.06
C LEU A 314 -5.05 -8.79 5.89
N ARG A 315 -5.59 -7.57 5.95
CA ARG A 315 -5.36 -6.53 4.94
C ARG A 315 -3.86 -6.27 4.76
N ARG A 316 -3.12 -6.11 5.86
CA ARG A 316 -1.68 -5.89 5.81
C ARG A 316 -0.93 -7.08 5.23
N LEU A 317 -1.29 -8.31 5.60
CA LEU A 317 -0.72 -9.52 5.02
C LEU A 317 -0.93 -9.59 3.50
N LYS A 318 -2.14 -9.27 3.02
CA LYS A 318 -2.43 -9.23 1.59
C LYS A 318 -1.61 -8.16 0.86
N VAL A 319 -1.47 -6.96 1.45
CA VAL A 319 -0.65 -5.90 0.88
C VAL A 319 0.83 -6.31 0.82
N GLN A 320 1.34 -6.98 1.87
CA GLN A 320 2.70 -7.51 1.90
C GLN A 320 2.94 -8.56 0.82
N ASP A 321 2.04 -9.54 0.69
CA ASP A 321 2.12 -10.56 -0.38
C ASP A 321 2.14 -9.91 -1.77
N GLN A 322 1.28 -8.93 -2.00
CA GLN A 322 1.23 -8.20 -3.26
C GLN A 322 2.52 -7.41 -3.55
N MET A 323 3.10 -6.76 -2.54
CA MET A 323 4.38 -6.05 -2.67
C MET A 323 5.53 -7.03 -2.95
N THR A 324 5.58 -8.17 -2.27
CA THR A 324 6.58 -9.22 -2.50
C THR A 324 6.54 -9.73 -3.93
N LYS A 325 5.33 -9.97 -4.48
CA LYS A 325 5.17 -10.34 -5.89
C LYS A 325 5.72 -9.28 -6.84
N GLN A 326 5.44 -8.01 -6.59
CA GLN A 326 5.96 -6.91 -7.40
C GLN A 326 7.48 -6.77 -7.30
N HIS A 327 8.05 -6.94 -6.11
CA HIS A 327 9.49 -6.94 -5.91
C HIS A 327 10.15 -8.12 -6.64
N GLN A 328 9.55 -9.31 -6.60
CA GLN A 328 10.04 -10.46 -7.35
C GLN A 328 10.05 -10.17 -8.86
N THR A 329 8.95 -9.66 -9.43
CA THR A 329 8.91 -9.31 -10.86
C THR A 329 9.97 -8.27 -11.23
N ARG A 330 10.25 -7.29 -10.36
CA ARG A 330 11.32 -6.31 -10.61
C ARG A 330 12.71 -6.94 -10.56
N LEU A 331 12.96 -7.86 -9.62
CA LEU A 331 14.22 -8.59 -9.55
C LEU A 331 14.43 -9.46 -10.79
N ASP A 332 13.36 -10.09 -11.29
CA ASP A 332 13.42 -10.91 -12.51
C ASP A 332 13.80 -10.07 -13.74
N ILE A 333 13.19 -8.88 -13.90
CA ILE A 333 13.55 -7.94 -14.98
C ILE A 333 15.02 -7.51 -14.89
N ILE A 334 15.48 -7.12 -13.69
CA ILE A 334 16.88 -6.71 -13.48
C ILE A 334 17.83 -7.88 -13.78
N SER A 335 17.46 -9.10 -13.40
CA SER A 335 18.25 -10.30 -13.68
C SER A 335 18.38 -10.57 -15.19
N GLU A 336 17.30 -10.36 -15.94
CA GLU A 336 17.30 -10.48 -17.40
C GLU A 336 18.20 -9.41 -18.04
N ASP A 337 18.06 -8.14 -17.63
CA ASP A 337 18.88 -7.03 -18.12
C ASP A 337 20.38 -7.27 -17.86
N ILE A 338 20.73 -7.79 -16.68
CA ILE A 338 22.11 -8.16 -16.34
C ILE A 338 22.61 -9.28 -17.27
N SER A 339 21.78 -10.29 -17.52
CA SER A 339 22.12 -11.42 -18.40
C SER A 339 22.37 -10.95 -19.84
N GLU A 340 21.53 -10.05 -20.34
CA GLU A 340 21.72 -9.43 -21.65
C GLU A 340 23.01 -8.59 -21.70
N LEU A 341 23.26 -7.80 -20.66
CA LEU A 341 24.47 -6.98 -20.56
C LEU A 341 25.74 -7.83 -20.56
N GLN A 342 25.76 -8.95 -19.84
CA GLN A 342 26.89 -9.89 -19.83
C GLN A 342 27.14 -10.52 -21.21
N LYS A 343 26.07 -10.88 -21.94
CA LYS A 343 26.17 -11.37 -23.33
C LYS A 343 26.74 -10.30 -24.26
N ASN A 344 26.26 -9.06 -24.13
CA ASN A 344 26.73 -7.92 -24.92
C ASN A 344 28.20 -7.57 -24.62
N GLN A 345 28.61 -7.64 -23.35
CA GLN A 345 30.01 -7.47 -22.94
C GLN A 345 30.91 -8.49 -23.61
N THR A 346 30.54 -9.78 -23.58
CA THR A 346 31.32 -10.86 -24.20
C THR A 346 31.51 -10.63 -25.70
N THR A 347 30.43 -10.25 -26.39
CA THR A 347 30.48 -9.92 -27.83
C THR A 347 31.37 -8.70 -28.11
N THR A 348 31.27 -7.67 -27.27
CA THR A 348 32.06 -6.45 -27.41
C THR A 348 33.54 -6.70 -27.18
N MET A 349 33.91 -7.53 -26.20
CA MET A 349 35.29 -7.95 -25.96
C MET A 349 35.89 -8.67 -27.16
N ALA A 350 35.14 -9.57 -27.81
CA ALA A 350 35.58 -10.24 -29.02
C ALA A 350 35.83 -9.24 -30.18
N LYS A 351 34.94 -8.26 -30.37
CA LYS A 351 35.11 -7.19 -31.37
C LYS A 351 36.33 -6.32 -31.08
N ILE A 352 36.56 -5.95 -29.81
CA ILE A 352 37.74 -5.17 -29.41
C ILE A 352 39.02 -5.94 -29.77
N ALA A 353 39.08 -7.24 -29.48
CA ALA A 353 40.24 -8.07 -29.82
C ALA A 353 40.45 -8.16 -31.35
N GLN A 354 39.38 -8.27 -32.14
CA GLN A 354 39.46 -8.24 -33.61
C GLN A 354 39.96 -6.89 -34.13
N TYR A 355 39.45 -5.77 -33.61
CA TYR A 355 39.87 -4.44 -34.01
C TYR A 355 41.32 -4.14 -33.63
N LYS A 356 41.79 -4.59 -32.47
CA LYS A 356 43.21 -4.50 -32.10
C LYS A 356 44.10 -5.23 -33.10
N ARG A 357 43.74 -6.45 -33.51
CA ARG A 357 44.49 -7.21 -34.54
C ARG A 357 44.47 -6.50 -35.90
N LYS A 358 43.29 -6.02 -36.33
CA LYS A 358 43.15 -5.31 -37.62
C LYS A 358 43.93 -4.00 -37.63
N LEU A 359 43.98 -3.28 -36.50
CA LEU A 359 44.77 -2.07 -36.36
C LEU A 359 46.27 -2.35 -36.51
N MET A 360 46.78 -3.43 -35.92
CA MET A 360 48.18 -3.85 -36.09
C MET A 360 48.50 -4.21 -37.54
N ASP A 361 47.63 -4.98 -38.22
CA ASP A 361 47.79 -5.30 -39.65
C ASP A 361 47.81 -4.05 -40.52
N LEU A 362 46.83 -3.16 -40.35
CA LEU A 362 46.74 -1.91 -41.10
C LEU A 362 47.91 -0.96 -40.81
N SER A 363 48.40 -0.93 -39.57
CA SER A 363 49.60 -0.17 -39.20
C SER A 363 50.83 -0.69 -39.95
N HIS A 364 51.02 -2.02 -39.97
CA HIS A 364 52.12 -2.65 -40.71
C HIS A 364 52.02 -2.38 -42.22
N ARG A 365 50.83 -2.53 -42.82
CA ARG A 365 50.61 -2.28 -44.24
C ARG A 365 50.81 -0.82 -44.63
N THR A 366 50.32 0.10 -43.80
CA THR A 366 50.54 1.55 -43.99
C THR A 366 52.03 1.86 -43.96
N LEU A 367 52.78 1.28 -43.01
CA LEU A 367 54.23 1.43 -42.93
C LEU A 367 54.92 0.88 -44.20
N GLN A 368 54.52 -0.30 -44.69
CA GLN A 368 55.07 -0.86 -45.94
C GLN A 368 54.81 0.06 -47.15
N VAL A 369 53.61 0.64 -47.27
CA VAL A 369 53.27 1.57 -48.35
C VAL A 369 54.11 2.83 -48.26
N LEU A 370 54.24 3.42 -47.06
CA LEU A 370 55.11 4.58 -46.80
C LEU A 370 56.55 4.29 -47.18
N ILE A 371 57.11 3.14 -46.79
CA ILE A 371 58.47 2.73 -47.15
C ILE A 371 58.61 2.63 -48.68
N LYS A 372 57.68 1.95 -49.36
CA LYS A 372 57.72 1.79 -50.82
C LYS A 372 57.60 3.13 -51.55
N GLN A 373 56.76 4.04 -51.07
CA GLN A 373 56.62 5.38 -51.61
C GLN A 373 57.92 6.18 -51.44
N GLU A 374 58.49 6.17 -50.24
CA GLU A 374 59.75 6.86 -49.94
C GLU A 374 60.92 6.37 -50.82
N ILE A 375 61.02 5.05 -51.03
CA ILE A 375 62.04 4.46 -51.92
C ILE A 375 61.84 4.93 -53.36
N ARG A 376 60.59 4.98 -53.84
CA ARG A 376 60.27 5.40 -55.22
C ARG A 376 60.54 6.89 -55.43
N GLU A 377 60.13 7.74 -54.50
CA GLU A 377 60.36 9.19 -54.57
C GLU A 377 61.84 9.56 -54.48
N ARG A 378 62.65 8.76 -53.77
CA ARG A 378 64.09 9.02 -53.60
C ARG A 378 65.00 8.27 -54.59
N ALA A 379 64.45 7.42 -55.46
CA ALA A 379 65.22 6.68 -56.44
C ALA A 379 65.97 7.66 -57.37
N GLY A 380 67.30 7.63 -57.34
CA GLY A 380 68.16 8.52 -58.13
C GLY A 380 68.64 9.80 -57.42
N THR A 381 68.33 10.02 -56.14
CA THR A 381 68.84 11.17 -55.36
C THR A 381 69.89 10.76 -54.30
N PRO A 382 70.90 11.59 -53.98
CA PRO A 382 71.94 11.26 -53.00
C PRO A 382 71.38 11.07 -51.58
N SER A 383 71.95 10.12 -50.83
CA SER A 383 71.58 9.86 -49.43
C SER A 383 71.79 11.10 -48.55
N ARG A 384 70.73 11.56 -47.87
CA ARG A 384 70.77 12.69 -46.93
C ARG A 384 71.21 12.22 -45.52
N ARG A 385 71.88 13.10 -44.76
CA ARG A 385 72.31 12.91 -43.35
C ARG A 385 71.23 12.36 -42.40
N THR A 386 69.97 12.65 -42.66
CA THR A 386 68.84 12.17 -41.84
C THR A 386 68.57 10.67 -42.01
N ARG A 387 68.91 10.07 -43.15
CA ARG A 387 68.79 8.63 -43.39
C ARG A 387 69.80 7.83 -42.56
N SER A 388 71.05 8.29 -42.51
CA SER A 388 72.09 7.67 -41.70
C SER A 388 71.78 7.72 -40.19
N SER A 389 71.14 8.79 -39.69
CA SER A 389 70.64 8.83 -38.30
C SER A 389 69.52 7.82 -38.05
N CYS A 390 68.62 7.62 -39.02
CA CYS A 390 67.54 6.64 -38.91
C CYS A 390 68.08 5.21 -38.92
N GLU A 391 69.04 4.90 -39.80
CA GLU A 391 69.72 3.61 -39.87
C GLU A 391 70.49 3.32 -38.57
N PHE A 392 71.21 4.30 -38.02
CA PHE A 392 71.90 4.17 -36.73
C PHE A 392 70.92 3.86 -35.58
N SER A 393 69.79 4.57 -35.52
CA SER A 393 68.75 4.31 -34.51
C SER A 393 68.12 2.92 -34.66
N TRP A 394 67.91 2.43 -35.89
CA TRP A 394 67.39 1.09 -36.16
C TRP A 394 68.35 -0.02 -35.73
N THR A 395 69.64 0.13 -36.01
CA THR A 395 70.67 -0.81 -35.56
C THR A 395 70.76 -0.87 -34.04
N GLN A 396 70.60 0.27 -33.35
CA GLN A 396 70.63 0.31 -31.89
C GLN A 396 69.40 -0.33 -31.24
N PHE A 397 68.24 -0.30 -31.93
CA PHE A 397 67.01 -0.93 -31.48
C PHE A 397 66.96 -2.45 -31.74
N SER A 398 67.72 -2.97 -32.72
CA SER A 398 67.75 -4.42 -33.04
C SER A 398 68.76 -5.23 -32.22
N VAL A 399 69.62 -4.56 -31.44
CA VAL A 399 70.70 -5.18 -30.65
C VAL A 399 70.31 -5.34 -29.17
N ASN A 400 69.21 -4.72 -28.73
CA ASN A 400 68.53 -4.98 -27.45
C ASN A 400 67.29 -5.83 -27.71
#